data_AF-A0A2V7H936-F1
#
_entry.id   AF-A0A2V7H936-F1
#
_cell.length_a   1.000
_cell.length_b   1.000
_cell.length_c   1.000
_cell.angle_alpha   90.00
_cell.angle_beta   90.00
_cell.angle_gamma   90.00
#
_symmetry.space_group_name_H-M   'P 1'
#
loop_
_entity.id
_entity.type
_entity.pdbx_description
1 polymer ?
#
loop_
_entity_poly.entity_id
_entity_poly.type
_entity_poly.pdbx_seq_one_letter_code
_entity_poly.pdbx_strand_id
1 'polypeptide(L)'
;MTDPRSLDKSADSYLWARWLFLRALGLIFFSAFYSLAFQIHGLIGERGVLPAEYYLHQVSSQLGQLEGVWFAPTLFWINASDFALTLVVVAGL
;
A
#
# COMPACT_ATOMS: atom_id res chain seq x y z
N MET A 1 -21.91 -24.47 -38.31
CA MET A 1 -21.55 -25.56 -37.38
C MET A 1 -20.40 -25.05 -36.52
N THR A 2 -20.69 -24.25 -35.50
CA THR A 2 -19.68 -23.79 -34.52
C THR A 2 -19.32 -24.98 -33.65
N ASP A 3 -18.05 -25.41 -33.69
CA ASP A 3 -17.56 -26.51 -32.85
C ASP A 3 -17.67 -26.09 -31.38
N PRO A 4 -18.46 -26.80 -30.53
CA PRO A 4 -18.55 -26.48 -29.11
C PRO A 4 -17.19 -26.55 -28.40
N ARG A 5 -16.18 -27.23 -28.97
CA ARG A 5 -14.78 -27.27 -28.50
C ARG A 5 -13.90 -26.09 -28.92
N SER A 6 -14.49 -25.00 -29.40
CA SER A 6 -13.77 -23.74 -29.67
C SER A 6 -14.06 -22.66 -28.62
N LEU A 7 -15.21 -22.74 -27.93
CA LEU A 7 -15.61 -21.80 -26.89
C LEU A 7 -14.90 -22.07 -25.55
N ASP A 8 -14.64 -23.34 -25.25
CA ASP A 8 -13.87 -23.82 -24.10
C ASP A 8 -12.41 -23.34 -24.13
N LYS A 9 -11.71 -23.46 -25.26
CA LYS A 9 -10.31 -23.00 -25.41
C LYS A 9 -10.15 -21.50 -25.18
N SER A 10 -11.15 -20.72 -25.60
CA SER A 10 -11.17 -19.27 -25.43
C SER A 10 -11.36 -18.93 -23.95
N ALA A 11 -12.36 -19.53 -23.30
CA ALA A 11 -12.65 -19.35 -21.89
C ALA A 11 -11.46 -19.77 -20.99
N ASP A 12 -10.84 -20.92 -21.25
CA ASP A 12 -9.68 -21.42 -20.52
C ASP A 12 -8.46 -20.50 -20.66
N SER A 13 -8.23 -19.94 -21.85
CA SER A 13 -7.14 -18.97 -22.06
C SER A 13 -7.34 -17.68 -21.25
N TYR A 14 -8.57 -17.18 -21.13
CA TYR A 14 -8.87 -16.01 -20.29
C TYR A 14 -8.68 -16.29 -18.80
N LEU A 15 -9.05 -17.49 -18.34
CA LEU A 15 -8.83 -17.90 -16.95
C LEU A 15 -7.34 -17.98 -16.63
N TRP A 16 -6.53 -18.52 -17.54
CA TRP A 16 -5.09 -18.65 -17.36
C TRP A 16 -4.37 -17.29 -17.39
N ALA A 17 -4.72 -16.42 -18.34
CA ALA A 17 -4.20 -15.05 -18.40
C ALA A 17 -4.57 -14.25 -17.15
N ARG A 18 -5.81 -14.35 -16.67
CA ARG A 18 -6.25 -13.70 -15.43
C ARG A 18 -5.48 -14.22 -14.21
N TRP A 19 -5.26 -15.53 -14.14
CA TRP A 19 -4.51 -16.14 -13.05
C TRP A 19 -3.05 -15.65 -13.02
N LEU A 20 -2.38 -15.65 -14.18
CA LEU A 20 -1.00 -15.19 -14.29
C LEU A 20 -0.89 -13.70 -13.99
N PHE A 21 -1.80 -12.89 -14.51
CA PHE A 21 -1.85 -11.44 -14.26
C PHE A 21 -2.01 -11.13 -12.78
N LEU A 22 -2.96 -11.77 -12.08
CA LEU A 22 -3.17 -11.54 -10.65
C LEU A 22 -1.95 -11.95 -9.80
N ARG A 23 -1.24 -13.02 -10.18
CA ARG A 23 -0.01 -13.44 -9.50
C ARG A 23 1.15 -12.50 -9.75
N ALA A 24 1.33 -12.05 -10.99
CA ALA A 24 2.34 -11.05 -11.34
C ALA A 24 2.07 -9.74 -10.59
N LEU A 25 0.81 -9.29 -10.56
CA LEU A 25 0.40 -8.11 -9.82
C LEU A 25 0.69 -8.25 -8.32
N GLY A 26 0.35 -9.39 -7.72
CA GLY A 26 0.68 -9.68 -6.33
C GLY A 26 2.18 -9.64 -6.04
N LEU A 27 3.02 -10.20 -6.93
CA LEU A 27 4.48 -10.13 -6.79
C LEU A 27 5.03 -8.71 -6.89
N ILE A 28 4.45 -7.88 -7.76
CA ILE A 28 4.84 -6.46 -7.87
C ILE A 28 4.51 -5.72 -6.57
N PHE A 29 3.29 -5.92 -6.03
CA PHE A 29 2.92 -5.33 -4.74
C PHE A 29 3.80 -5.85 -3.60
N PHE A 30 4.01 -7.17 -3.52
CA PHE A 30 4.90 -7.78 -2.53
C PHE A 30 6.30 -7.17 -2.59
N SER A 31 6.88 -7.02 -3.79
CA SER A 31 8.19 -6.39 -3.99
C SER A 31 8.19 -4.92 -3.55
N ALA A 32 7.13 -4.17 -3.86
CA ALA A 32 6.99 -2.77 -3.45
C ALA A 32 6.92 -2.62 -1.92
N PHE A 33 6.06 -3.39 -1.25
CA PHE A 33 5.94 -3.36 0.21
C PHE A 33 7.20 -3.88 0.91
N TYR A 34 7.81 -4.93 0.39
CA TYR A 34 9.08 -5.45 0.90
C TYR A 34 10.19 -4.38 0.83
N SER A 35 10.31 -3.69 -0.30
CA SER A 35 11.25 -2.57 -0.45
C SER A 35 10.95 -1.42 0.50
N LEU A 36 9.66 -1.13 0.70
CA LEU A 36 9.20 -0.11 1.64
C LEU A 36 9.55 -0.46 3.09
N ALA A 37 9.51 -1.74 3.49
CA ALA A 37 9.81 -2.20 4.85
C ALA A 37 11.16 -1.70 5.39
N PHE A 38 12.20 -1.76 4.54
CA PHE A 38 13.56 -1.37 4.91
C PHE A 38 13.76 0.15 4.87
N GLN A 39 13.00 0.86 4.03
CA GLN A 39 13.19 2.30 3.80
C GLN A 39 12.30 3.17 4.67
N ILE A 40 11.11 2.68 5.03
CA ILE A 40 10.07 3.48 5.70
C ILE A 40 10.52 4.01 7.06
N HIS A 41 11.23 3.20 7.84
CA HIS A 41 11.74 3.56 9.16
C HIS A 41 12.80 4.68 9.08
N GLY A 42 13.64 4.68 8.05
CA GLY A 42 14.66 5.72 7.85
C GLY A 42 14.11 7.04 7.34
N LEU A 43 12.98 7.01 6.62
CA LEU A 43 12.36 8.21 6.08
C LEU A 43 11.41 8.88 7.08
N ILE A 44 10.42 8.12 7.57
CA ILE A 44 9.28 8.63 8.33
C ILE A 44 9.10 7.99 9.72
N GLY A 45 10.00 7.08 10.12
CA GLY A 45 10.04 6.51 11.47
C GLY A 45 10.37 7.54 12.56
N GLU A 46 10.31 7.10 13.82
CA GLU A 46 10.55 7.95 14.99
C GLU A 46 11.94 8.61 14.98
N ARG A 47 12.92 7.91 14.38
CA ARG A 47 14.29 8.39 14.17
C ARG A 47 14.59 8.68 12.69
N GLY A 48 13.55 8.82 11.87
CA GLY A 48 13.66 9.10 10.45
C GLY A 48 14.05 10.53 10.15
N VAL A 49 14.35 10.82 8.88
CA VAL A 49 14.68 12.18 8.41
C VAL A 49 13.52 13.16 8.65
N LEU A 50 12.28 12.68 8.49
CA LEU A 50 11.08 13.47 8.75
C LEU A 50 10.04 12.63 9.50
N PRO A 51 10.10 12.58 10.85
CA PRO A 51 9.19 11.79 11.65
C PRO A 51 7.72 12.15 11.35
N ALA A 52 6.92 11.15 10.97
CA ALA A 52 5.52 11.37 10.59
C ALA A 52 4.70 11.99 11.74
N GLU A 53 4.99 11.61 12.98
CA GLU A 53 4.36 12.18 14.18
C GLU A 53 4.59 13.69 14.28
N TYR A 54 5.84 14.13 14.11
CA TYR A 54 6.20 15.55 14.18
C TYR A 54 5.57 16.34 13.03
N TYR A 55 5.54 15.78 11.82
CA TYR A 55 4.91 16.40 10.66
C TYR A 55 3.39 16.61 10.87
N LEU A 56 2.68 15.57 11.29
CA LEU A 56 1.23 15.64 11.51
C LEU A 56 0.87 16.56 12.69
N HIS A 57 1.69 16.56 13.75
CA HIS A 57 1.54 17.51 14.84
C HIS A 57 1.67 18.96 14.34
N GLN A 58 2.66 19.26 13.51
CA GLN A 58 2.81 20.60 12.92
C GLN A 58 1.62 20.98 12.02
N VAL A 59 1.15 20.07 11.17
CA VAL A 59 -0.02 20.29 10.31
C VAL A 59 -1.27 20.61 11.15
N SER A 60 -1.56 19.79 12.17
CA SER A 60 -2.71 20.03 13.05
C SER A 60 -2.59 21.29 13.90
N SER A 61 -1.36 21.68 14.29
CA SER A 61 -1.13 22.91 15.04
C SER A 61 -1.36 24.19 14.22
N GLN A 62 -1.17 24.13 12.89
CA GLN A 62 -1.30 25.30 12.02
C GLN A 62 -2.69 25.41 11.37
N LEU A 63 -3.26 24.28 10.94
CA LEU A 63 -4.55 24.23 10.24
C LEU A 63 -5.72 23.83 11.16
N GLY A 64 -5.44 23.32 12.35
CA GLY A 64 -6.44 22.68 13.20
C GLY A 64 -6.68 21.22 12.82
N GLN A 65 -7.32 20.47 13.71
CA GLN A 65 -7.43 19.00 13.62
C GLN A 65 -8.27 18.55 12.42
N LEU A 66 -9.39 19.21 12.15
CA LEU A 66 -10.32 18.82 11.07
C LEU A 66 -9.78 19.18 9.69
N GLU A 67 -9.22 20.39 9.51
CA GLU A 67 -8.63 20.80 8.23
C GLU A 67 -7.30 20.07 7.97
N GLY A 68 -6.53 19.77 9.01
CA GLY A 68 -5.30 18.98 8.91
C GLY A 68 -5.54 17.56 8.37
N VAL A 69 -6.60 16.88 8.84
CA VAL A 69 -6.97 15.55 8.33
C VAL A 69 -7.43 15.62 6.87
N TRP A 70 -8.10 16.70 6.46
CA TRP A 70 -8.49 16.92 5.07
C TRP A 70 -7.29 17.21 4.17
N PHE A 71 -6.30 17.96 4.66
CA PHE A 71 -5.07 18.28 3.94
C PHE A 71 -4.15 17.08 3.79
N ALA A 72 -4.00 16.26 4.85
CA ALA A 72 -3.14 15.09 4.87
C ALA A 72 -3.92 13.83 5.27
N PRO A 73 -4.73 13.24 4.38
CA PRO A 73 -5.51 12.04 4.70
C PRO A 73 -4.58 10.81 4.82
N THR A 74 -4.19 10.46 6.04
CA THR A 74 -3.26 9.34 6.32
C THR A 74 -3.74 8.49 7.51
N LEU A 75 -3.33 7.22 7.60
CA LEU A 75 -3.61 6.39 8.76
C LEU A 75 -2.75 6.75 9.99
N PHE A 76 -1.66 7.49 9.77
CA PHE A 76 -0.68 7.85 10.79
C PHE A 76 -1.18 8.90 11.80
N TRP A 77 -2.37 9.48 11.59
CA TRP A 77 -3.06 10.31 12.60
C TRP A 77 -3.42 9.54 13.87
N ILE A 78 -3.67 8.23 13.76
CA ILE A 78 -4.01 7.39 14.91
C ILE A 78 -2.74 7.04 15.68
N ASN A 79 -1.71 6.58 14.96
CA ASN A 79 -0.43 6.21 15.52
C ASN A 79 0.64 6.25 14.42
N ALA A 80 1.72 6.99 14.66
CA ALA A 80 2.83 7.17 13.72
C ALA A 80 4.13 6.50 14.19
N SER A 81 4.06 5.59 15.17
CA SER A 81 5.22 4.86 15.69
C SER A 81 5.84 3.90 14.67
N ASP A 82 7.06 3.46 14.95
CA ASP A 82 7.76 2.45 14.16
C ASP A 82 6.94 1.14 14.03
N PHE A 83 6.15 0.80 15.05
CA PHE A 83 5.25 -0.35 15.01
C PHE A 83 4.09 -0.16 14.02
N ALA A 84 3.49 1.03 13.97
CA ALA A 84 2.43 1.33 13.02
C ALA A 84 2.94 1.30 11.57
N LEU A 85 4.16 1.82 11.33
CA LEU A 85 4.81 1.74 10.01
C LEU A 85 5.06 0.29 9.59
N THR A 86 5.56 -0.55 10.51
CA THR A 86 5.73 -1.99 10.26
C THR A 86 4.39 -2.68 9.97
N LEU A 87 3.34 -2.37 10.73
CA LEU A 87 2.00 -2.93 10.51
C LEU A 87 1.44 -2.61 9.13
N VAL A 88 1.58 -1.36 8.65
CA VAL A 88 1.13 -0.96 7.32
C VAL A 88 1.85 -1.74 6.22
N VAL A 89 3.15 -1.96 6.39
CA VAL A 89 3.94 -2.74 5.42
C VAL A 89 3.55 -4.22 5.45
N VAL A 90 3.39 -4.81 6.64
CA VAL A 90 2.94 -6.20 6.79
C VAL A 90 1.53 -6.41 6.26
N ALA A 91 0.62 -5.43 6.42
CA ALA A 91 -0.73 -5.51 5.87
C ALA A 91 -0.77 -5.48 4.33
N GLY A 92 0.27 -4.92 3.69
CA GLY A 92 0.40 -4.87 2.23
C GLY A 92 1.15 -6.06 1.62
N LEU A 93 1.84 -6.87 2.44
CA LEU A 93 2.52 -8.11 2.06
C LEU A 93 1.56 -9.29 2.02
#